data_AF-A0A1S3QHK8-F1
#
_entry.id   AF-A0A1S3QHK8-F1
#
_cell.length_a   1.000
_cell.length_b   1.000
_cell.length_c   1.000
_cell.angle_alpha   90.00
_cell.angle_beta   90.00
_cell.angle_gamma   90.00
#
_symmetry.space_group_name_H-M   'P 1'
#
loop_
_entity.id
_entity.type
_entity.pdbx_description
1 polymer ?
#
loop_
_entity_poly.entity_id
_entity_poly.type
_entity_poly.pdbx_seq_one_letter_code
_entity_poly.pdbx_strand_id
1 'polypeptide(L)'
;VVLPMLCSYMSHWWEHGPENNPPETADSCCTHLTSDHMNSLLGNILKIIYNNLGIDEGAWMKRLAVFSQPIIGKAKGGLLKSHFLPLMEKLRKKAATVLMDEEQMKAEGRGEMSEAELLILDEFTILIRDLYAFYPLLIRFVDYNRAKWLKESNPEAEELFRMVAEVFIFWSKSHNFKREEQNFVVQNEINNMSFLITDTKSKMSKGAVSDQERKKMKRKGDRYSMQTSLIVAALKRLLPVGLNICAPGDQELIALAKIRFSQKDTEDEVREIIRNNLHLQGKLEDPAIRWQMALYKDLPNRSEDTSDPEKTVERVLDIAHVLFYLDQVEHPQRSKKAVWHKLLSKQRKRAVVACFRMAPLYNLPRHRAVNLFLQGYEKSWIETEEHYFEDKLIEDLA
;
A
#
# COMPACT_ATOMS: atom_id res chain seq x y z
N VAL A 1 -27.31 9.17 -4.29
CA VAL A 1 -28.39 8.47 -5.06
C VAL A 1 -28.33 8.83 -6.54
N VAL A 2 -28.28 10.12 -6.91
CA VAL A 2 -28.23 10.56 -8.33
C VAL A 2 -27.03 10.01 -9.10
N LEU A 3 -25.81 10.08 -8.56
CA LEU A 3 -24.61 9.67 -9.29
C LEU A 3 -24.58 8.18 -9.72
N PRO A 4 -24.85 7.19 -8.84
CA PRO A 4 -24.99 5.80 -9.27
C PRO A 4 -26.04 5.60 -10.38
N MET A 5 -27.19 6.28 -10.28
CA MET A 5 -28.24 6.20 -11.30
C MET A 5 -27.76 6.75 -12.63
N LEU A 6 -27.06 7.89 -12.64
CA LEU A 6 -26.49 8.46 -13.86
C LEU A 6 -25.44 7.54 -14.50
N CYS A 7 -24.54 6.95 -13.71
CA CYS A 7 -23.53 6.03 -14.23
C CYS A 7 -24.17 4.78 -14.86
N SER A 8 -25.20 4.22 -14.19
CA SER A 8 -25.95 3.08 -14.73
C SER A 8 -26.77 3.44 -15.96
N TYR A 9 -27.44 4.60 -15.94
CA TYR A 9 -28.25 5.10 -17.05
C TYR A 9 -27.38 5.33 -18.28
N MET A 10 -26.29 6.09 -18.14
CA MET A 10 -25.40 6.39 -19.27
C MET A 10 -24.77 5.11 -19.83
N SER A 11 -24.32 4.19 -18.98
CA SER A 11 -23.75 2.93 -19.43
C SER A 11 -24.75 2.08 -20.21
N HIS A 12 -26.00 1.96 -19.72
CA HIS A 12 -27.04 1.18 -20.39
C HIS A 12 -27.48 1.80 -21.73
N TRP A 13 -27.77 3.10 -21.74
CA TRP A 13 -28.31 3.77 -22.93
C TRP A 13 -27.26 4.08 -23.99
N TRP A 14 -25.98 4.13 -23.63
CA TRP A 14 -24.88 4.19 -24.59
C TRP A 14 -24.81 2.94 -25.47
N GLU A 15 -25.13 1.75 -24.94
CA GLU A 15 -25.15 0.52 -25.75
C GLU A 15 -26.18 0.58 -26.89
N HIS A 16 -27.24 1.39 -26.72
CA HIS A 16 -28.28 1.66 -27.71
C HIS A 16 -28.03 2.95 -28.52
N GLY A 17 -26.87 3.59 -28.31
CA GLY A 17 -26.49 4.83 -28.97
C GLY A 17 -25.85 4.64 -30.35
N PRO A 18 -25.60 5.75 -31.07
CA PRO A 18 -25.11 5.74 -32.45
C PRO A 18 -23.69 5.18 -32.59
N GLU A 19 -22.86 5.22 -31.54
CA GLU A 19 -21.46 4.74 -31.57
C GLU A 19 -21.34 3.21 -31.50
N ASN A 20 -22.39 2.51 -31.06
CA ASN A 20 -22.38 1.05 -30.88
C ASN A 20 -23.22 0.31 -31.93
N ASN A 21 -24.03 1.05 -32.71
CA ASN A 21 -24.87 0.51 -33.77
C ASN A 21 -24.23 0.71 -35.16
N PRO A 22 -24.47 -0.18 -36.14
CA PRO A 22 -24.00 -0.02 -37.51
C PRO A 22 -24.47 1.33 -38.12
N PRO A 23 -23.66 1.95 -38.99
CA PRO A 23 -23.96 3.26 -39.57
C PRO A 23 -25.30 3.31 -40.33
N GLU A 24 -25.76 2.17 -40.87
CA GLU A 24 -27.06 2.02 -41.55
C GLU A 24 -28.28 2.18 -40.61
N THR A 25 -28.09 2.05 -39.30
CA THR A 25 -29.13 2.18 -38.25
C THR A 25 -28.91 3.39 -37.33
N ALA A 26 -27.88 4.22 -37.60
CA ALA A 26 -27.52 5.35 -36.75
C ALA A 26 -28.64 6.40 -36.62
N ASP A 27 -29.38 6.65 -37.70
CA ASP A 27 -30.53 7.58 -37.72
C ASP A 27 -31.80 7.03 -37.03
N SER A 28 -31.82 5.73 -36.69
CA SER A 28 -32.93 5.07 -35.98
C SER A 28 -32.63 4.82 -34.50
N CYS A 29 -31.51 5.34 -33.98
CA CYS A 29 -31.13 5.11 -32.58
C CYS A 29 -32.09 5.82 -31.62
N CYS A 30 -32.55 5.11 -30.59
CA CYS A 30 -33.45 5.67 -29.59
C CYS A 30 -32.75 6.63 -28.59
N THR A 31 -31.43 6.79 -28.69
CA THR A 31 -30.64 7.69 -27.84
C THR A 31 -29.56 8.41 -28.67
N HIS A 32 -29.23 9.63 -28.26
CA HIS A 32 -28.09 10.41 -28.78
C HIS A 32 -26.87 10.37 -27.84
N LEU A 33 -26.82 9.37 -26.94
CA LEU A 33 -25.78 9.32 -25.92
C LEU A 33 -24.46 8.84 -26.52
N THR A 34 -23.41 9.64 -26.36
CA THR A 34 -22.07 9.39 -26.92
C THR A 34 -21.03 9.15 -25.82
N SER A 35 -19.87 8.67 -26.22
CA SER A 35 -18.69 8.54 -25.35
C SER A 35 -18.29 9.85 -24.68
N ASP A 36 -18.54 11.01 -25.30
CA ASP A 36 -18.27 12.33 -24.72
C ASP A 36 -19.10 12.63 -23.47
N HIS A 37 -20.35 12.17 -23.43
CA HIS A 37 -21.22 12.36 -22.29
C HIS A 37 -20.73 11.54 -21.07
N MET A 38 -20.35 10.29 -21.30
CA MET A 38 -19.73 9.45 -20.26
C MET A 38 -18.39 10.01 -19.79
N ASN A 39 -17.58 10.50 -20.74
CA ASN A 39 -16.29 11.10 -20.44
C ASN A 39 -16.45 12.37 -19.58
N SER A 40 -17.46 13.19 -19.88
CA SER A 40 -17.81 14.38 -19.09
C SER A 40 -18.31 14.02 -17.69
N LEU A 41 -19.17 12.99 -17.57
CA LEU A 41 -19.61 12.49 -16.27
C LEU A 41 -18.43 11.99 -15.43
N LEU A 42 -17.52 11.22 -16.02
CA LEU A 42 -16.32 10.75 -15.32
C LEU A 42 -15.41 11.90 -14.90
N GLY A 43 -15.20 12.90 -15.76
CA GLY A 43 -14.47 14.13 -15.41
C GLY A 43 -15.08 14.84 -14.20
N ASN A 44 -16.41 14.96 -14.15
CA ASN A 44 -17.11 15.52 -12.99
C ASN A 44 -16.92 14.69 -11.72
N ILE A 45 -16.92 13.35 -11.81
CA ILE A 45 -16.64 12.47 -10.66
C ILE A 45 -15.21 12.68 -10.16
N LEU A 46 -14.22 12.76 -11.05
CA LEU A 46 -12.83 13.02 -10.70
C LEU A 46 -12.67 14.41 -10.07
N LYS A 47 -13.38 15.42 -10.57
CA LYS A 47 -13.41 16.77 -9.98
C LYS A 47 -14.01 16.77 -8.58
N ILE A 48 -15.08 16.00 -8.36
CA ILE A 48 -15.66 15.80 -7.03
C ILE A 48 -14.63 15.17 -6.09
N ILE A 49 -13.92 14.12 -6.53
CA ILE A 49 -12.85 13.50 -5.73
C ILE A 49 -11.77 14.53 -5.41
N TYR A 50 -11.24 15.22 -6.42
CA TYR A 50 -10.19 16.22 -6.30
C TYR A 50 -10.51 17.31 -5.26
N ASN A 51 -11.74 17.84 -5.30
CA ASN A 51 -12.19 18.90 -4.41
C ASN A 51 -12.34 18.44 -2.96
N ASN A 52 -12.55 17.14 -2.71
CA ASN A 52 -12.77 16.59 -1.38
C ASN A 52 -11.55 15.86 -0.80
N LEU A 53 -10.43 15.81 -1.54
CA LEU A 53 -9.16 15.27 -1.01
C LEU A 53 -8.73 16.05 0.23
N GLY A 54 -8.49 15.33 1.32
CA GLY A 54 -8.03 15.85 2.60
C GLY A 54 -9.13 16.25 3.59
N ILE A 55 -10.42 16.18 3.22
CA ILE A 55 -11.52 16.57 4.12
C ILE A 55 -11.89 15.43 5.07
N ASP A 56 -12.04 15.66 6.37
CA ASP A 56 -12.33 14.60 7.35
C ASP A 56 -13.63 13.84 7.07
N GLU A 57 -14.70 14.56 6.70
CA GLU A 57 -16.04 14.01 6.40
C GLU A 57 -16.16 13.37 4.99
N GLY A 58 -15.12 12.66 4.54
CA GLY A 58 -15.04 12.06 3.20
C GLY A 58 -15.42 10.58 3.11
N ALA A 59 -15.99 9.97 4.15
CA ALA A 59 -16.20 8.50 4.21
C ALA A 59 -17.06 7.92 3.07
N TRP A 60 -17.86 8.75 2.40
CA TRP A 60 -18.68 8.38 1.24
C TRP A 60 -17.86 8.21 -0.05
N MET A 61 -16.68 8.81 -0.15
CA MET A 61 -15.84 8.84 -1.37
C MET A 61 -15.41 7.44 -1.82
N LYS A 62 -15.22 6.50 -0.88
CA LYS A 62 -14.90 5.09 -1.16
C LYS A 62 -15.91 4.40 -2.08
N ARG A 63 -17.16 4.89 -2.14
CA ARG A 63 -18.22 4.33 -3.00
C ARG A 63 -18.19 4.88 -4.42
N LEU A 64 -17.55 6.03 -4.66
CA LEU A 64 -17.51 6.67 -5.98
C LEU A 64 -16.87 5.75 -7.03
N ALA A 65 -15.79 5.08 -6.65
CA ALA A 65 -15.12 4.08 -7.46
C ALA A 65 -16.07 2.99 -7.97
N VAL A 66 -16.90 2.45 -7.07
CA VAL A 66 -17.88 1.40 -7.41
C VAL A 66 -18.95 1.95 -8.35
N PHE A 67 -19.42 3.17 -8.12
CA PHE A 67 -20.48 3.76 -8.93
C PHE A 67 -20.07 4.05 -10.37
N SER A 68 -18.80 4.40 -10.61
CA SER A 68 -18.30 4.72 -11.94
C SER A 68 -17.69 3.54 -12.70
N GLN A 69 -17.64 2.34 -12.11
CA GLN A 69 -17.21 1.11 -12.80
C GLN A 69 -17.88 0.91 -14.18
N PRO A 70 -19.18 1.19 -14.38
CA PRO A 70 -19.84 0.97 -15.68
C PRO A 70 -19.33 1.90 -16.80
N ILE A 71 -18.82 3.09 -16.44
CA ILE A 71 -18.47 4.14 -17.42
C ILE A 71 -16.96 4.27 -17.62
N ILE A 72 -16.13 3.80 -16.69
CA ILE A 72 -14.68 4.03 -16.74
C ILE A 72 -13.98 3.38 -17.93
N GLY A 73 -14.50 2.25 -18.41
CA GLY A 73 -13.97 1.56 -19.60
C GLY A 73 -14.15 2.34 -20.91
N LYS A 74 -14.86 3.48 -20.87
CA LYS A 74 -15.11 4.37 -22.01
C LYS A 74 -14.43 5.74 -21.85
N ALA A 75 -13.56 5.87 -20.86
CA ALA A 75 -12.80 7.09 -20.61
C ALA A 75 -11.88 7.41 -21.78
N LYS A 76 -11.93 8.65 -22.27
CA LYS A 76 -11.04 9.14 -23.33
C LYS A 76 -9.69 9.56 -22.74
N GLY A 77 -8.62 9.40 -23.52
CA GLY A 77 -7.26 9.72 -23.10
C GLY A 77 -7.05 11.16 -22.64
N GLY A 78 -7.85 12.12 -23.12
CA GLY A 78 -7.78 13.53 -22.71
C GLY A 78 -8.03 13.79 -21.21
N LEU A 79 -8.65 12.85 -20.49
CA LEU A 79 -8.80 12.94 -19.04
C LEU A 79 -7.48 12.79 -18.28
N LEU A 80 -6.46 12.16 -18.89
CA LEU A 80 -5.15 11.95 -18.25
C LEU A 80 -4.58 13.29 -17.78
N LYS A 81 -4.39 14.21 -18.72
CA LYS A 81 -3.81 15.53 -18.48
C LYS A 81 -4.71 16.44 -17.64
N SER A 82 -6.01 16.42 -17.92
CA SER A 82 -6.95 17.38 -17.34
C SER A 82 -7.41 17.03 -15.93
N HIS A 83 -7.50 15.73 -15.58
CA HIS A 83 -8.11 15.28 -14.32
C HIS A 83 -7.22 14.30 -13.54
N PHE A 84 -6.68 13.25 -14.19
CA PHE A 84 -5.90 12.23 -13.47
C PHE A 84 -4.57 12.78 -12.94
N LEU A 85 -3.81 13.53 -13.75
CA LEU A 85 -2.53 14.11 -13.33
C LEU A 85 -2.68 15.09 -12.17
N PRO A 86 -3.55 16.13 -12.22
CA PRO A 86 -3.71 17.06 -11.10
C PRO A 86 -4.17 16.37 -9.81
N LEU A 87 -5.02 15.35 -9.92
CA LEU A 87 -5.51 14.58 -8.78
C LEU A 87 -4.40 13.73 -8.16
N MET A 88 -3.63 13.01 -8.97
CA MET A 88 -2.49 12.23 -8.49
C MET A 88 -1.42 13.13 -7.87
N GLU A 89 -1.14 14.30 -8.45
CA GLU A 89 -0.18 15.26 -7.92
C GLU A 89 -0.57 15.78 -6.54
N LYS A 90 -1.87 16.09 -6.33
CA LYS A 90 -2.39 16.49 -5.02
C LYS A 90 -2.27 15.37 -3.97
N LEU A 91 -2.55 14.12 -4.35
CA LEU A 91 -2.38 12.95 -3.48
C LEU A 91 -0.92 12.70 -3.13
N ARG A 92 -0.01 12.80 -4.12
CA ARG A 92 1.44 12.65 -3.94
C ARG A 92 1.98 13.67 -2.94
N LYS A 93 1.63 14.95 -3.12
CA LYS A 93 2.02 16.02 -2.18
C LYS A 93 1.53 15.74 -0.76
N LYS A 94 0.26 15.36 -0.60
CA LYS A 94 -0.26 14.98 0.73
C LYS A 94 0.50 13.79 1.32
N ALA A 95 0.78 12.75 0.53
CA ALA A 95 1.54 11.60 0.98
C ALA A 95 2.97 11.96 1.42
N ALA A 96 3.65 12.86 0.68
CA ALA A 96 4.96 13.36 1.03
C ALA A 96 4.95 14.13 2.36
N THR A 97 3.97 15.02 2.56
CA THR A 97 3.82 15.79 3.81
C THR A 97 3.62 14.86 5.00
N VAL A 98 2.67 13.93 4.94
CA VAL A 98 2.37 13.02 6.07
C VAL A 98 3.57 12.12 6.40
N LEU A 99 4.33 11.67 5.38
CA LEU A 99 5.55 10.90 5.61
C LEU A 99 6.65 11.74 6.27
N MET A 100 6.83 12.98 5.82
CA MET A 100 7.81 13.90 6.41
C MET A 100 7.48 14.19 7.87
N ASP A 101 6.21 14.41 8.20
CA ASP A 101 5.73 14.61 9.57
C ASP A 101 6.00 13.35 10.44
N GLU A 102 5.81 12.14 9.88
CA GLU A 102 6.15 10.87 10.53
C GLU A 102 7.66 10.74 10.81
N GLU A 103 8.51 11.14 9.87
CA GLU A 103 9.96 11.09 10.02
C GLU A 103 10.48 12.12 11.03
N GLN A 104 9.94 13.34 11.00
CA GLN A 104 10.26 14.39 11.96
C GLN A 104 9.86 13.96 13.38
N MET A 105 8.66 13.43 13.57
CA MET A 105 8.20 12.94 14.88
C MET A 105 9.06 11.81 15.44
N LYS A 106 9.62 10.96 14.58
CA LYS A 106 10.58 9.91 15.02
C LYS A 106 11.91 10.50 15.49
N ALA A 107 12.32 11.65 14.96
CA ALA A 107 13.57 12.31 15.33
C ALA A 107 13.48 13.08 16.65
N GLU A 108 12.30 13.61 17.01
CA GLU A 108 12.12 14.53 18.15
C GLU A 108 12.05 13.86 19.55
N GLY A 109 11.93 12.53 19.65
CA GLY A 109 12.03 11.79 20.92
C GLY A 109 10.74 11.78 21.78
N ARG A 110 10.69 10.86 22.77
CA ARG A 110 9.44 10.30 23.35
C ARG A 110 8.63 11.17 24.31
N GLY A 111 9.00 12.43 24.58
CA GLY A 111 8.46 13.20 25.71
C GLY A 111 6.98 13.60 25.58
N GLU A 112 6.56 14.00 24.37
CA GLU A 112 5.19 14.47 24.05
C GLU A 112 4.60 13.71 22.83
N MET A 113 5.17 12.55 22.51
CA MET A 113 4.99 11.86 21.23
C MET A 113 3.59 11.27 21.00
N SER A 114 2.81 11.00 22.05
CA SER A 114 1.58 10.19 21.90
C SER A 114 0.41 10.90 21.22
N GLU A 115 0.25 12.21 21.41
CA GLU A 115 -0.84 12.98 20.78
C GLU A 115 -0.50 13.28 19.32
N ALA A 116 0.72 13.74 19.06
CA ALA A 116 1.21 13.96 17.70
C ALA A 116 1.27 12.66 16.87
N GLU A 117 1.59 11.51 17.48
CA GLU A 117 1.51 10.20 16.82
C GLU A 117 0.07 9.88 16.38
N LEU A 118 -0.95 10.18 17.21
CA LEU A 118 -2.34 9.98 16.85
C LEU A 118 -2.77 10.88 15.67
N LEU A 119 -2.36 12.16 15.68
CA LEU A 119 -2.64 13.08 14.58
C LEU A 119 -2.06 12.59 13.25
N ILE A 120 -0.83 12.06 13.25
CA ILE A 120 -0.21 11.47 12.05
C ILE A 120 -0.99 10.24 11.57
N LEU A 121 -1.46 9.39 12.49
CA LEU A 121 -2.27 8.22 12.13
C LEU A 121 -3.63 8.61 11.54
N ASP A 122 -4.24 9.70 12.03
CA ASP A 122 -5.46 10.26 11.45
C ASP A 122 -5.21 10.80 10.03
N GLU A 123 -4.09 11.50 9.80
CA GLU A 123 -3.71 11.95 8.47
C GLU A 123 -3.44 10.79 7.50
N PHE A 124 -2.79 9.72 7.94
CA PHE A 124 -2.65 8.49 7.15
C PHE A 124 -4.00 7.87 6.83
N THR A 125 -4.95 7.89 7.75
CA THR A 125 -6.31 7.36 7.54
C THR A 125 -7.04 8.13 6.44
N ILE A 126 -6.96 9.47 6.47
CA ILE A 126 -7.52 10.34 5.43
C ILE A 126 -6.83 10.08 4.08
N LEU A 127 -5.50 10.03 4.07
CA LEU A 127 -4.71 9.76 2.87
C LEU A 127 -5.07 8.42 2.22
N ILE A 128 -5.18 7.34 3.01
CA ILE A 128 -5.57 6.02 2.50
C ILE A 128 -6.97 6.04 1.92
N ARG A 129 -7.93 6.67 2.59
CA ARG A 129 -9.29 6.81 2.07
C ARG A 129 -9.30 7.50 0.71
N ASP A 130 -8.53 8.57 0.59
CA ASP A 130 -8.42 9.37 -0.61
C ASP A 130 -7.75 8.60 -1.76
N LEU A 131 -6.68 7.86 -1.47
CA LEU A 131 -6.06 6.91 -2.40
C LEU A 131 -7.06 5.85 -2.85
N TYR A 132 -7.83 5.25 -1.92
CA TYR A 132 -8.82 4.22 -2.23
C TYR A 132 -10.08 4.75 -2.95
N ALA A 133 -10.35 6.05 -2.90
CA ALA A 133 -11.37 6.68 -3.72
C ALA A 133 -10.91 6.84 -5.19
N PHE A 134 -9.61 7.08 -5.41
CA PHE A 134 -9.04 7.36 -6.73
C PHE A 134 -8.44 6.14 -7.43
N TYR A 135 -7.67 5.31 -6.73
CA TYR A 135 -6.87 4.22 -7.30
C TYR A 135 -7.68 3.18 -8.07
N PRO A 136 -8.90 2.78 -7.66
CA PRO A 136 -9.74 1.94 -8.51
C PRO A 136 -10.01 2.52 -9.89
N LEU A 137 -10.19 3.85 -9.98
CA LEU A 137 -10.41 4.55 -11.24
C LEU A 137 -9.14 4.61 -12.06
N LEU A 138 -8.03 4.95 -11.41
CA LEU A 138 -6.70 4.99 -12.00
C LEU A 138 -6.32 3.64 -12.61
N ILE A 139 -6.45 2.53 -11.86
CA ILE A 139 -6.11 1.18 -12.32
C ILE A 139 -6.88 0.84 -13.59
N ARG A 140 -8.20 1.09 -13.62
CA ARG A 140 -9.04 0.82 -14.79
C ARG A 140 -8.70 1.72 -15.98
N PHE A 141 -8.40 3.00 -15.73
CA PHE A 141 -7.99 3.94 -16.78
C PHE A 141 -6.65 3.54 -17.41
N VAL A 142 -5.68 3.13 -16.58
CA VAL A 142 -4.38 2.62 -17.04
C VAL A 142 -4.57 1.34 -17.84
N ASP A 143 -5.34 0.37 -17.37
CA ASP A 143 -5.58 -0.89 -18.08
C ASP A 143 -6.12 -0.67 -19.51
N TYR A 144 -6.97 0.34 -19.71
CA TYR A 144 -7.51 0.69 -21.02
C TYR A 144 -6.49 1.36 -21.96
N ASN A 145 -5.64 2.23 -21.44
CA ASN A 145 -4.72 3.04 -22.26
C ASN A 145 -3.31 2.43 -22.38
N ARG A 146 -2.94 1.48 -21.53
CA ARG A 146 -1.59 0.90 -21.43
C ARG A 146 -1.05 0.39 -22.76
N ALA A 147 -1.86 -0.34 -23.52
CA ALA A 147 -1.44 -0.89 -24.82
C ALA A 147 -1.08 0.21 -25.82
N LYS A 148 -1.72 1.38 -25.74
CA LYS A 148 -1.38 2.55 -26.57
C LYS A 148 -0.08 3.19 -26.10
N TRP A 149 0.07 3.42 -24.79
CA TRP A 149 1.28 4.02 -24.22
C TRP A 149 2.55 3.18 -24.40
N LEU A 150 2.41 1.86 -24.57
CA LEU A 150 3.54 0.98 -24.89
C LEU A 150 3.92 1.00 -26.38
N LYS A 151 3.01 1.42 -27.27
CA LYS A 151 3.29 1.58 -28.70
C LYS A 151 3.83 2.97 -29.02
N GLU A 152 3.26 3.99 -28.41
CA GLU A 152 3.60 5.39 -28.57
C GLU A 152 3.98 5.97 -27.21
N SER A 153 5.21 6.49 -27.08
CA SER A 153 5.63 7.17 -25.84
C SER A 153 4.67 8.33 -25.56
N ASN A 154 4.28 8.45 -24.29
CA ASN A 154 3.35 9.45 -23.81
C ASN A 154 3.93 10.10 -22.54
N PRO A 155 4.37 11.37 -22.60
CA PRO A 155 5.06 12.01 -21.48
C PRO A 155 4.13 12.17 -20.26
N GLU A 156 2.84 12.38 -20.47
CA GLU A 156 1.86 12.44 -19.37
C GLU A 156 1.72 11.08 -18.64
N ALA A 157 1.84 9.95 -19.33
CA ALA A 157 1.80 8.63 -18.71
C ALA A 157 3.09 8.32 -17.93
N GLU A 158 4.23 8.82 -18.40
CA GLU A 158 5.52 8.72 -17.71
C GLU A 158 5.54 9.58 -16.43
N GLU A 159 4.98 10.80 -16.48
CA GLU A 159 4.76 11.64 -15.29
C GLU A 159 3.82 10.97 -14.29
N LEU A 160 2.71 10.38 -14.77
CA LEU A 160 1.80 9.61 -13.93
C LEU A 160 2.51 8.43 -13.23
N PHE A 161 3.35 7.68 -13.97
CA PHE A 161 4.14 6.60 -13.39
C PHE A 161 5.05 7.12 -12.27
N ARG A 162 5.80 8.21 -12.48
CA ARG A 162 6.68 8.80 -11.46
C ARG A 162 5.92 9.15 -10.18
N MET A 163 4.78 9.84 -10.28
CA MET A 163 3.99 10.19 -9.10
C MET A 163 3.43 8.98 -8.35
N VAL A 164 2.98 7.94 -9.06
CA VAL A 164 2.48 6.69 -8.45
C VAL A 164 3.63 5.90 -7.81
N ALA A 165 4.80 5.88 -8.45
CA ALA A 165 6.01 5.27 -7.93
C ALA A 165 6.47 5.92 -6.61
N GLU A 166 6.48 7.25 -6.53
CA GLU A 166 6.79 7.97 -5.28
C GLU A 166 5.85 7.58 -4.13
N VAL A 167 4.53 7.59 -4.37
CA VAL A 167 3.56 7.19 -3.34
C VAL A 167 3.74 5.72 -2.92
N PHE A 168 4.06 4.84 -3.86
CA PHE A 168 4.40 3.45 -3.54
C PHE A 168 5.66 3.34 -2.68
N ILE A 169 6.70 4.14 -2.95
CA ILE A 169 7.93 4.17 -2.16
C ILE A 169 7.62 4.68 -0.74
N PHE A 170 6.84 5.75 -0.59
CA PHE A 170 6.39 6.25 0.72
C PHE A 170 5.66 5.17 1.52
N TRP A 171 4.72 4.48 0.88
CA TRP A 171 4.01 3.35 1.47
C TRP A 171 4.95 2.18 1.83
N SER A 172 5.94 1.89 0.99
CA SER A 172 6.91 0.81 1.24
C SER A 172 7.83 1.12 2.43
N LYS A 173 8.24 2.38 2.58
CA LYS A 173 9.09 2.88 3.69
C LYS A 173 8.33 2.96 5.02
N SER A 174 7.09 3.49 5.02
CA SER A 174 6.33 3.70 6.25
C SER A 174 5.57 2.45 6.71
N HIS A 175 5.87 2.01 7.93
CA HIS A 175 5.10 0.93 8.57
C HIS A 175 3.66 1.38 8.91
N ASN A 176 3.49 2.63 9.35
CA ASN A 176 2.17 3.18 9.70
C ASN A 176 1.28 3.26 8.47
N PHE A 177 1.83 3.70 7.33
CA PHE A 177 1.08 3.78 6.08
C PHE A 177 0.56 2.40 5.62
N LYS A 178 1.40 1.36 5.69
CA LYS A 178 0.98 -0.04 5.42
C LYS A 178 -0.09 -0.54 6.38
N ARG A 179 0.06 -0.22 7.68
CA ARG A 179 -0.90 -0.62 8.71
C ARG A 179 -2.25 0.06 8.49
N GLU A 180 -2.27 1.35 8.22
CA GLU A 180 -3.52 2.08 8.01
C GLU A 180 -4.23 1.67 6.71
N GLU A 181 -3.48 1.30 5.66
CA GLU A 181 -4.08 0.65 4.50
C GLU A 181 -4.81 -0.64 4.89
N GLN A 182 -4.12 -1.53 5.61
CA GLN A 182 -4.71 -2.79 6.05
C GLN A 182 -5.95 -2.54 6.92
N ASN A 183 -5.88 -1.62 7.87
CA ASN A 183 -7.00 -1.23 8.73
C ASN A 183 -8.18 -0.76 7.89
N PHE A 184 -7.94 0.15 6.94
CA PHE A 184 -8.99 0.69 6.09
C PHE A 184 -9.66 -0.39 5.25
N VAL A 185 -8.90 -1.28 4.60
CA VAL A 185 -9.43 -2.39 3.79
C VAL A 185 -10.28 -3.33 4.65
N VAL A 186 -9.79 -3.69 5.84
CA VAL A 186 -10.45 -4.63 6.74
C VAL A 186 -11.70 -4.04 7.38
N GLN A 187 -11.67 -2.77 7.78
CA GLN A 187 -12.81 -2.07 8.38
C GLN A 187 -13.93 -1.83 7.37
N ASN A 188 -13.57 -1.48 6.13
CA ASN A 188 -14.53 -1.18 5.07
C ASN A 188 -14.92 -2.40 4.24
N GLU A 189 -14.42 -3.58 4.60
CA GLU A 189 -14.72 -4.85 3.92
C GLU A 189 -14.42 -4.83 2.41
N ILE A 190 -13.36 -4.11 2.02
CA ILE A 190 -13.02 -3.92 0.61
C ILE A 190 -12.43 -5.21 0.05
N ASN A 191 -12.97 -5.67 -1.09
CA ASN A 191 -12.39 -6.78 -1.85
C ASN A 191 -11.47 -6.22 -2.93
N ASN A 192 -10.18 -6.06 -2.63
CA ASN A 192 -9.23 -5.49 -3.60
C ASN A 192 -9.19 -6.25 -4.93
N MET A 193 -9.31 -7.58 -4.90
CA MET A 193 -9.32 -8.41 -6.11
C MET A 193 -10.45 -8.06 -7.07
N SER A 194 -11.60 -7.58 -6.57
CA SER A 194 -12.73 -7.18 -7.42
C SER A 194 -12.39 -6.01 -8.35
N PHE A 195 -11.43 -5.16 -7.97
CA PHE A 195 -10.96 -4.06 -8.83
C PHE A 195 -9.92 -4.52 -9.84
N LEU A 196 -9.19 -5.59 -9.56
CA LEU A 196 -8.06 -6.10 -10.36
C LEU A 196 -8.47 -7.03 -11.49
N ILE A 197 -9.57 -7.76 -11.31
CA ILE A 197 -10.12 -8.63 -12.35
C ILE A 197 -10.83 -7.72 -13.35
N THR A 198 -10.28 -7.65 -14.56
CA THR A 198 -10.90 -6.96 -15.69
C THR A 198 -12.12 -7.77 -16.12
N ASP A 199 -13.30 -7.14 -16.21
CA ASP A 199 -14.51 -7.76 -16.77
C ASP A 199 -14.31 -7.97 -18.29
N THR A 200 -13.44 -8.89 -18.68
CA THR A 200 -13.35 -9.40 -20.05
C THR A 200 -14.47 -10.41 -20.28
N LYS A 201 -15.71 -9.90 -20.29
CA LYS A 201 -16.85 -10.34 -21.12
C LYS A 201 -18.17 -9.79 -20.56
N SER A 202 -18.74 -8.85 -21.31
CA SER A 202 -20.15 -8.42 -21.29
C SER A 202 -21.12 -9.55 -21.69
N LYS A 203 -21.10 -10.68 -20.99
CA LYS A 203 -22.18 -11.68 -21.04
C LYS A 203 -22.44 -12.22 -19.65
N MET A 204 -23.50 -11.70 -19.04
CA MET A 204 -24.43 -12.39 -18.15
C MET A 204 -23.98 -13.80 -17.69
N SER A 205 -23.07 -13.85 -16.72
CA SER A 205 -22.97 -14.98 -15.79
C SER A 205 -22.78 -14.42 -14.39
N LYS A 206 -23.82 -13.71 -13.93
CA LYS A 206 -24.02 -13.34 -12.52
C LYS A 206 -23.92 -14.60 -11.66
N GLY A 207 -23.11 -14.54 -10.60
CA GLY A 207 -23.38 -15.28 -9.36
C GLY A 207 -22.43 -16.40 -8.94
N ALA A 208 -21.74 -17.10 -9.84
CA ALA A 208 -21.06 -18.35 -9.44
C ALA A 208 -19.64 -18.19 -8.85
N VAL A 209 -18.83 -17.25 -9.37
CA VAL A 209 -17.42 -17.10 -8.94
C VAL A 209 -17.30 -16.32 -7.62
N SER A 210 -18.17 -15.32 -7.42
CA SER A 210 -18.18 -14.52 -6.18
C SER A 210 -18.52 -15.35 -4.94
N ASP A 211 -19.44 -16.33 -5.07
CA ASP A 211 -19.91 -17.13 -3.95
C ASP A 211 -18.89 -18.21 -3.51
N GLN A 212 -18.05 -18.66 -4.45
CA GLN A 212 -17.01 -19.65 -4.16
C GLN A 212 -15.79 -19.01 -3.46
N GLU A 213 -15.45 -17.76 -3.78
CA GLU A 213 -14.41 -16.99 -3.08
C GLU A 213 -14.89 -16.45 -1.72
N ARG A 214 -16.15 -16.00 -1.62
CA ARG A 214 -16.76 -15.60 -0.33
C ARG A 214 -16.75 -16.72 0.70
N LYS A 215 -16.90 -17.99 0.27
CA LYS A 215 -16.80 -19.15 1.16
C LYS A 215 -15.38 -19.46 1.65
N LYS A 216 -14.33 -18.98 0.96
CA LYS A 216 -12.92 -19.17 1.38
C LYS A 216 -12.38 -18.04 2.27
N MET A 217 -12.87 -16.80 2.16
CA MET A 217 -12.47 -15.66 3.00
C MET A 217 -13.16 -15.62 4.39
N LYS A 218 -13.16 -16.76 5.10
CA LYS A 218 -13.88 -16.93 6.38
C LYS A 218 -13.25 -16.20 7.58
N ARG A 219 -12.07 -15.58 7.44
CA ARG A 219 -11.39 -14.87 8.54
C ARG A 219 -11.07 -13.44 8.13
N LYS A 220 -11.32 -12.49 9.04
CA LYS A 220 -11.09 -11.03 8.87
C LYS A 220 -9.64 -10.69 8.46
N GLY A 221 -8.67 -11.55 8.80
CA GLY A 221 -7.26 -11.42 8.43
C GLY A 221 -6.88 -11.93 7.03
N ASP A 222 -7.75 -12.69 6.34
CA ASP A 222 -7.46 -13.20 4.98
C ASP A 222 -7.88 -12.20 3.87
N ARG A 223 -8.44 -11.03 4.24
CA ARG A 223 -8.95 -10.04 3.27
C ARG A 223 -7.91 -9.08 2.72
N TYR A 224 -6.72 -9.02 3.34
CA TYR A 224 -5.65 -8.13 2.93
C TYR A 224 -4.32 -8.89 2.89
N SER A 225 -3.64 -8.76 1.77
CA SER A 225 -2.22 -9.06 1.60
C SER A 225 -1.57 -7.85 0.93
N MET A 226 -0.30 -7.57 1.27
CA MET A 226 0.47 -6.52 0.59
C MET A 226 0.44 -6.71 -0.94
N GLN A 227 0.44 -7.95 -1.42
CA GLN A 227 0.36 -8.26 -2.86
C GLN A 227 -0.97 -7.84 -3.51
N THR A 228 -2.04 -7.75 -2.72
CA THR A 228 -3.39 -7.34 -3.17
C THR A 228 -3.67 -5.86 -2.92
N SER A 229 -2.72 -5.08 -2.39
CA SER A 229 -2.85 -3.64 -2.19
C SER A 229 -3.18 -2.94 -3.51
N LEU A 230 -4.11 -1.98 -3.49
CA LEU A 230 -4.39 -1.15 -4.66
C LEU A 230 -3.21 -0.24 -5.02
N ILE A 231 -2.37 0.12 -4.04
CA ILE A 231 -1.16 0.91 -4.26
C ILE A 231 -0.15 0.09 -5.08
N VAL A 232 0.09 -1.14 -4.66
CA VAL A 232 0.93 -2.11 -5.39
C VAL A 232 0.35 -2.40 -6.78
N ALA A 233 -0.97 -2.55 -6.89
CA ALA A 233 -1.61 -2.82 -8.17
C ALA A 233 -1.47 -1.66 -9.16
N ALA A 234 -1.73 -0.41 -8.72
CA ALA A 234 -1.57 0.78 -9.55
C ALA A 234 -0.14 0.89 -10.08
N LEU A 235 0.86 0.69 -9.21
CA LEU A 235 2.26 0.66 -9.62
C LEU A 235 2.52 -0.44 -10.65
N LYS A 236 2.13 -1.69 -10.38
CA LYS A 236 2.35 -2.82 -11.29
C LYS A 236 1.71 -2.61 -12.67
N ARG A 237 0.57 -1.93 -12.73
CA ARG A 237 -0.07 -1.57 -14.00
C ARG A 237 0.72 -0.49 -14.77
N LEU A 238 1.30 0.48 -14.09
CA LEU A 238 2.13 1.50 -14.73
C LEU A 238 3.59 1.08 -14.97
N LEU A 239 4.07 0.03 -14.30
CA LEU A 239 5.49 -0.37 -14.35
C LEU A 239 6.05 -0.59 -15.76
N PRO A 240 5.37 -1.26 -16.72
CA PRO A 240 5.85 -1.36 -18.09
C PRO A 240 5.97 -0.01 -18.81
N VAL A 241 5.15 0.98 -18.46
CA VAL A 241 5.29 2.35 -18.98
C VAL A 241 6.60 2.95 -18.46
N GLY A 242 6.87 2.82 -17.16
CA GLY A 242 8.14 3.25 -16.55
C GLY A 242 9.38 2.54 -17.11
N LEU A 243 9.30 1.22 -17.30
CA LEU A 243 10.39 0.43 -17.89
C LEU A 243 10.63 0.78 -19.37
N ASN A 244 9.62 1.27 -20.09
CA ASN A 244 9.77 1.68 -21.49
C ASN A 244 10.67 2.93 -21.63
N ILE A 245 10.76 3.75 -20.56
CA ILE A 245 11.61 4.94 -20.49
C ILE A 245 13.10 4.55 -20.43
N CYS A 246 13.43 3.41 -19.79
CA CYS A 246 14.80 2.91 -19.72
C CYS A 246 15.24 2.30 -21.04
N ALA A 247 16.50 2.52 -21.42
CA ALA A 247 17.09 1.80 -22.54
C ALA A 247 17.34 0.32 -22.16
N PRO A 248 17.31 -0.63 -23.11
CA PRO A 248 17.66 -2.03 -22.82
C PRO A 248 19.07 -2.18 -22.23
N GLY A 249 19.98 -1.26 -22.55
CA GLY A 249 21.34 -1.20 -21.98
C GLY A 249 21.40 -0.75 -20.52
N ASP A 250 20.30 -0.24 -19.94
CA ASP A 250 20.26 0.24 -18.54
C ASP A 250 20.02 -0.92 -17.56
N GLN A 251 19.67 -2.12 -18.04
CA GLN A 251 19.28 -3.26 -17.18
C GLN A 251 20.39 -3.70 -16.21
N GLU A 252 21.66 -3.65 -16.63
CA GLU A 252 22.78 -3.98 -15.74
C GLU A 252 22.95 -2.95 -14.63
N LEU A 253 22.79 -1.66 -14.95
CA LEU A 253 22.85 -0.57 -13.96
C LEU A 253 21.69 -0.67 -12.97
N ILE A 254 20.49 -1.00 -13.45
CA ILE A 254 19.33 -1.24 -12.60
C ILE A 254 19.59 -2.44 -11.66
N ALA A 255 20.13 -3.54 -12.18
CA ALA A 255 20.47 -4.71 -11.38
C ALA A 255 21.53 -4.40 -10.32
N LEU A 256 22.58 -3.66 -10.68
CA LEU A 256 23.61 -3.19 -9.76
C LEU A 256 23.00 -2.33 -8.64
N ALA A 257 22.20 -1.32 -9.00
CA ALA A 257 21.54 -0.44 -8.04
C ALA A 257 20.63 -1.22 -7.07
N LYS A 258 19.86 -2.19 -7.56
CA LYS A 258 19.04 -3.08 -6.71
C LYS A 258 19.87 -3.88 -5.69
N ILE A 259 21.05 -4.36 -6.09
CA ILE A 259 21.96 -5.07 -5.18
C ILE A 259 22.44 -4.12 -4.07
N ARG A 260 22.81 -2.88 -4.43
CA ARG A 260 23.26 -1.87 -3.45
C ARG A 260 22.14 -1.47 -2.48
N PHE A 261 20.91 -1.29 -2.96
CA PHE A 261 19.76 -1.09 -2.08
C PHE A 261 19.53 -2.28 -1.12
N SER A 262 19.78 -3.52 -1.59
CA SER A 262 19.69 -4.71 -0.74
C SER A 262 20.78 -4.77 0.33
N GLN A 263 21.93 -4.12 0.09
CA GLN A 263 23.01 -3.93 1.05
C GLN A 263 22.75 -2.77 2.04
N LYS A 264 21.62 -2.06 1.87
CA LYS A 264 21.21 -0.89 2.67
C LYS A 264 22.09 0.35 2.49
N ASP A 265 22.67 0.49 1.31
CA ASP A 265 23.34 1.72 0.93
C ASP A 265 22.33 2.86 0.82
N THR A 266 22.79 4.08 1.12
CA THR A 266 22.00 5.30 0.98
C THR A 266 21.74 5.64 -0.49
N GLU A 267 20.68 6.39 -0.76
CA GLU A 267 20.32 6.78 -2.14
C GLU A 267 21.46 7.55 -2.83
N ASP A 268 22.17 8.42 -2.09
CA ASP A 268 23.32 9.18 -2.60
C ASP A 268 24.51 8.28 -2.96
N GLU A 269 24.79 7.26 -2.15
CA GLU A 269 25.82 6.27 -2.46
C GLU A 269 25.45 5.49 -3.73
N VAL A 270 24.20 5.01 -3.84
CA VAL A 270 23.71 4.29 -5.03
C VAL A 270 23.80 5.17 -6.28
N ARG A 271 23.41 6.44 -6.19
CA ARG A 271 23.53 7.42 -7.27
C ARG A 271 24.98 7.54 -7.76
N GLU A 272 25.92 7.69 -6.83
CA GLU A 272 27.34 7.81 -7.16
C GLU A 272 27.90 6.53 -7.79
N ILE A 273 27.44 5.36 -7.37
CA ILE A 273 27.84 4.07 -7.97
C ILE A 273 27.32 3.95 -9.40
N ILE A 274 26.07 4.33 -9.66
CA ILE A 274 25.51 4.33 -11.01
C ILE A 274 26.32 5.28 -11.90
N ARG A 275 26.62 6.49 -11.42
CA ARG A 275 27.41 7.49 -12.14
C ARG A 275 28.80 6.96 -12.54
N ASN A 276 29.49 6.29 -11.61
CA ASN A 276 30.80 5.67 -11.86
C ASN A 276 30.74 4.47 -12.82
N ASN A 277 29.59 3.81 -12.94
CA ASN A 277 29.40 2.60 -13.75
C ASN A 277 28.67 2.82 -15.07
N LEU A 278 28.40 4.07 -15.48
CA LEU A 278 27.74 4.38 -16.77
C LEU A 278 28.42 3.71 -17.99
N HIS A 279 29.71 3.42 -17.90
CA HIS A 279 30.46 2.68 -18.91
C HIS A 279 29.97 1.23 -19.17
N LEU A 280 29.11 0.69 -18.31
CA LEU A 280 28.45 -0.62 -18.49
C LEU A 280 27.25 -0.54 -19.44
N GLN A 281 26.72 0.67 -19.71
CA GLN A 281 25.59 0.87 -20.59
C GLN A 281 25.90 0.37 -22.02
N GLY A 282 25.15 -0.62 -22.49
CA GLY A 282 25.30 -1.17 -23.84
C GLY A 282 26.41 -2.21 -24.03
N LYS A 283 27.13 -2.62 -22.97
CA LYS A 283 28.08 -3.75 -23.02
C LYS A 283 27.36 -5.11 -22.94
N LEU A 284 26.42 -5.38 -23.84
CA LEU A 284 25.75 -6.68 -23.89
C LEU A 284 26.05 -7.38 -25.22
N GLU A 285 26.93 -8.38 -25.13
CA GLU A 285 27.18 -9.37 -26.19
C GLU A 285 26.09 -10.46 -26.25
N ASP A 286 25.05 -10.39 -25.41
CA ASP A 286 23.94 -11.35 -25.42
C ASP A 286 23.13 -11.25 -26.73
N PRO A 287 23.09 -12.31 -27.57
CA PRO A 287 22.29 -12.34 -28.78
C PRO A 287 20.80 -12.04 -28.53
N ALA A 288 20.27 -12.37 -27.35
CA ALA A 288 18.88 -12.13 -26.97
C ALA A 288 18.58 -10.64 -26.77
N ILE A 289 19.57 -9.86 -26.35
CA ILE A 289 19.41 -8.42 -26.10
C ILE A 289 19.74 -7.64 -27.38
N ARG A 290 20.63 -8.17 -28.24
CA ARG A 290 20.93 -7.59 -29.55
C ARG A 290 19.69 -7.50 -30.45
N TRP A 291 18.83 -8.52 -30.49
CA TRP A 291 17.59 -8.45 -31.28
C TRP A 291 16.56 -7.49 -30.65
N GLN A 292 16.49 -7.41 -29.32
CA GLN A 292 15.65 -6.41 -28.63
C GLN A 292 16.12 -5.00 -28.97
N MET A 293 17.42 -4.71 -28.83
CA MET A 293 17.99 -3.43 -29.20
C MET A 293 17.72 -3.09 -30.67
N ALA A 294 17.84 -4.06 -31.58
CA ALA A 294 17.52 -3.86 -33.00
C ALA A 294 16.03 -3.54 -33.24
N LEU A 295 15.10 -4.19 -32.55
CA LEU A 295 13.66 -3.91 -32.66
C LEU A 295 13.25 -2.55 -32.07
N TYR A 296 13.89 -2.13 -30.97
CA TYR A 296 13.54 -0.91 -30.26
C TYR A 296 14.37 0.32 -30.68
N LYS A 297 15.35 0.16 -31.57
CA LYS A 297 16.19 1.24 -32.10
C LYS A 297 15.40 2.22 -32.98
N ASP A 298 14.37 1.72 -33.67
CA ASP A 298 13.59 2.49 -34.65
C ASP A 298 12.30 3.09 -34.06
N LEU A 299 12.11 3.05 -32.74
CA LEU A 299 10.92 3.60 -32.09
C LEU A 299 11.04 5.14 -31.96
N PRO A 300 10.10 5.92 -32.52
CA PRO A 300 10.16 7.38 -32.46
C PRO A 300 10.12 7.88 -31.00
N ASN A 301 10.87 8.96 -30.73
CA ASN A 301 11.07 9.65 -29.44
C ASN A 301 12.11 9.07 -28.45
N ARG A 302 12.83 8.00 -28.78
CA ARG A 302 13.84 7.43 -27.85
C ARG A 302 15.22 8.09 -27.89
N SER A 303 15.49 8.94 -28.89
CA SER A 303 16.85 9.43 -29.20
C SER A 303 17.25 10.76 -28.55
N GLU A 304 16.30 11.57 -28.06
CA GLU A 304 16.63 12.93 -27.57
C GLU A 304 17.04 12.97 -26.08
N ASP A 305 16.46 12.13 -25.22
CA ASP A 305 16.71 12.12 -23.76
C ASP A 305 17.87 11.21 -23.30
N THR A 306 18.50 10.45 -24.19
CA THR A 306 19.61 9.52 -23.85
C THR A 306 20.99 10.16 -23.87
N SER A 307 21.10 11.47 -24.13
CA SER A 307 22.37 12.18 -24.28
C SER A 307 22.92 12.75 -22.96
N ASP A 308 22.07 12.93 -21.95
CA ASP A 308 22.48 13.46 -20.64
C ASP A 308 22.75 12.31 -19.66
N PRO A 309 24.01 12.15 -19.19
CA PRO A 309 24.37 11.09 -18.25
C PRO A 309 23.63 11.24 -16.91
N GLU A 310 23.37 12.47 -16.45
CA GLU A 310 22.77 12.70 -15.13
C GLU A 310 21.29 12.32 -15.11
N LYS A 311 20.54 12.67 -16.17
CA LYS A 311 19.16 12.19 -16.35
C LYS A 311 19.08 10.66 -16.43
N THR A 312 20.09 10.02 -17.00
CA THR A 312 20.17 8.56 -17.07
C THR A 312 20.40 7.95 -15.69
N VAL A 313 21.28 8.55 -14.87
CA VAL A 313 21.49 8.14 -13.48
C VAL A 313 20.20 8.22 -12.68
N GLU A 314 19.50 9.36 -12.70
CA GLU A 314 18.24 9.54 -11.97
C GLU A 314 17.16 8.55 -12.43
N ARG A 315 16.99 8.37 -13.74
CA ARG A 315 16.03 7.40 -14.29
C ARG A 315 16.32 5.97 -13.85
N VAL A 316 17.59 5.56 -13.88
CA VAL A 316 18.01 4.22 -13.41
C VAL A 316 17.75 4.07 -11.93
N LEU A 317 18.10 5.08 -11.14
CA LEU A 317 17.91 5.10 -9.69
C LEU A 317 16.43 4.95 -9.32
N ASP A 318 15.55 5.75 -9.92
CA ASP A 318 14.10 5.71 -9.70
C ASP A 318 13.52 4.32 -9.99
N ILE A 319 13.84 3.75 -11.16
CA ILE A 319 13.35 2.43 -11.55
C ILE A 319 13.92 1.34 -10.66
N ALA A 320 15.21 1.40 -10.31
CA ALA A 320 15.83 0.43 -9.42
C ALA A 320 15.21 0.47 -8.02
N HIS A 321 14.90 1.65 -7.50
CA HIS A 321 14.27 1.86 -6.20
C HIS A 321 12.86 1.27 -6.16
N VAL A 322 12.07 1.52 -7.21
CA VAL A 322 10.74 0.92 -7.41
C VAL A 322 10.83 -0.61 -7.45
N LEU A 323 11.72 -1.16 -8.28
CA LEU A 323 11.89 -2.61 -8.43
C LEU A 323 12.40 -3.28 -7.16
N PHE A 324 13.25 -2.60 -6.38
CA PHE A 324 13.73 -3.08 -5.10
C PHE A 324 12.58 -3.24 -4.10
N TYR A 325 11.77 -2.21 -3.88
CA TYR A 325 10.64 -2.31 -2.96
C TYR A 325 9.54 -3.23 -3.47
N LEU A 326 9.32 -3.30 -4.79
CA LEU A 326 8.37 -4.24 -5.37
C LEU A 326 8.78 -5.69 -5.09
N ASP A 327 10.08 -6.01 -5.20
CA ASP A 327 10.60 -7.34 -4.89
C ASP A 327 10.45 -7.69 -3.40
N GLN A 328 10.65 -6.71 -2.49
CA GLN A 328 10.39 -6.89 -1.06
C GLN A 328 8.91 -7.21 -0.75
N VAL A 329 7.98 -6.68 -1.55
CA VAL A 329 6.53 -6.92 -1.40
C VAL A 329 6.12 -8.27 -2.00
N GLU A 330 6.67 -8.64 -3.14
CA GLU A 330 6.36 -9.90 -3.83
C GLU A 330 7.01 -11.10 -3.15
N HIS A 331 8.24 -10.93 -2.71
CA HIS A 331 9.05 -11.92 -2.01
C HIS A 331 9.44 -11.38 -0.64
N PRO A 332 8.47 -11.21 0.29
CA PRO A 332 8.82 -10.85 1.65
C PRO A 332 9.82 -11.89 2.12
N GLN A 333 11.02 -11.45 2.49
CA GLN A 333 12.01 -12.32 3.08
C GLN A 333 11.29 -13.08 4.17
N ARG A 334 11.19 -14.41 4.02
CA ARG A 334 10.75 -15.29 5.09
C ARG A 334 11.89 -15.28 6.12
N SER A 335 12.18 -14.11 6.68
CA SER A 335 12.93 -14.00 7.91
C SER A 335 12.21 -14.94 8.85
N LYS A 336 12.97 -15.95 9.29
CA LYS A 336 12.53 -17.10 10.07
C LYS A 336 11.32 -16.66 10.87
N LYS A 337 10.11 -17.11 10.48
CA LYS A 337 8.83 -16.81 11.17
C LYS A 337 9.22 -16.60 12.61
N ALA A 338 9.09 -15.38 13.15
CA ALA A 338 9.53 -15.11 14.51
C ALA A 338 8.95 -16.24 15.34
N VAL A 339 9.81 -17.20 15.70
CA VAL A 339 9.41 -18.32 16.51
C VAL A 339 9.15 -17.57 17.77
N TRP A 340 7.86 -17.33 18.06
CA TRP A 340 7.46 -16.64 19.28
C TRP A 340 8.12 -17.43 20.39
N HIS A 341 9.28 -16.95 20.85
CA HIS A 341 9.97 -17.58 21.93
C HIS A 341 8.95 -17.56 23.05
N LYS A 342 8.65 -18.72 23.63
CA LYS A 342 7.71 -18.80 24.75
C LYS A 342 8.31 -17.99 25.89
N LEU A 343 7.97 -16.70 25.95
CA LEU A 343 8.40 -15.76 26.99
C LEU A 343 7.86 -16.17 28.37
N LEU A 344 6.76 -16.93 28.38
CA LEU A 344 6.20 -17.53 29.58
C LEU A 344 6.07 -19.05 29.46
N SER A 345 6.62 -19.75 30.46
CA SER A 345 6.38 -21.17 30.66
C SER A 345 4.90 -21.45 30.96
N LYS A 346 4.44 -22.66 30.66
CA LYS A 346 3.07 -23.11 30.96
C LYS A 346 2.78 -23.01 32.47
N GLN A 347 3.79 -23.24 33.30
CA GLN A 347 3.71 -23.13 34.76
C GLN A 347 3.49 -21.68 35.21
N ARG A 348 4.26 -20.72 34.68
CA ARG A 348 4.06 -19.29 34.97
C ARG A 348 2.66 -18.81 34.56
N LYS A 349 2.16 -19.24 33.39
CA LYS A 349 0.78 -18.91 32.95
C LYS A 349 -0.27 -19.47 33.91
N ARG A 350 -0.11 -20.72 34.37
CA ARG A 350 -1.01 -21.35 35.35
C ARG A 350 -0.97 -20.62 36.70
N ALA A 351 0.21 -20.20 37.16
CA ALA A 351 0.37 -19.45 38.40
C ALA A 351 -0.35 -18.09 38.33
N VAL A 352 -0.16 -17.32 37.25
CA VAL A 352 -0.86 -16.04 37.04
C VAL A 352 -2.39 -16.23 37.03
N VAL A 353 -2.89 -17.27 36.36
CA VAL A 353 -4.33 -17.59 36.36
C VAL A 353 -4.82 -18.01 37.76
N ALA A 354 -3.98 -18.65 38.58
CA ALA A 354 -4.31 -18.97 39.97
C ALA A 354 -4.32 -17.73 40.86
N CYS A 355 -3.47 -16.73 40.60
CA CYS A 355 -3.47 -15.45 41.31
C CYS A 355 -4.81 -14.72 41.20
N PHE A 356 -5.47 -14.75 40.03
CA PHE A 356 -6.81 -14.17 39.86
C PHE A 356 -7.90 -14.88 40.67
N ARG A 357 -7.64 -16.09 41.18
CA ARG A 357 -8.55 -16.87 42.03
C ARG A 357 -8.22 -16.75 43.52
N MET A 358 -7.24 -15.92 43.90
CA MET A 358 -6.91 -15.75 45.31
C MET A 358 -8.08 -15.07 46.04
N ALA A 359 -8.42 -15.61 47.22
CA ALA A 359 -9.40 -15.00 48.09
C ALA A 359 -8.76 -13.80 48.81
N PRO A 360 -9.42 -12.63 48.84
CA PRO A 360 -8.92 -11.48 49.57
C PRO A 360 -8.99 -11.73 51.08
N LEU A 361 -8.10 -11.08 51.84
CA LEU A 361 -7.90 -11.32 53.27
C LEU A 361 -9.18 -11.17 54.10
N TYR A 362 -10.02 -10.19 53.79
CA TYR A 362 -11.29 -9.94 54.48
C TYR A 362 -12.32 -11.07 54.31
N ASN A 363 -12.14 -11.94 53.32
CA ASN A 363 -13.04 -13.04 53.02
C ASN A 363 -12.49 -14.40 53.52
N LEU A 364 -11.37 -14.40 54.27
CA LEU A 364 -10.83 -15.60 54.89
C LEU A 364 -11.49 -15.89 56.24
N PRO A 365 -11.67 -17.17 56.62
CA PRO A 365 -12.09 -17.54 57.97
C PRO A 365 -11.14 -16.97 59.03
N ARG A 366 -11.70 -16.46 60.14
CA ARG A 366 -10.94 -15.76 61.19
C ARG A 366 -9.74 -16.56 61.72
N HIS A 367 -9.92 -17.85 62.00
CA HIS A 367 -8.84 -18.71 62.48
C HIS A 367 -7.67 -18.82 61.47
N ARG A 368 -7.98 -18.85 60.17
CA ARG A 368 -6.97 -18.95 59.11
C ARG A 368 -6.21 -17.63 58.94
N ALA A 369 -6.90 -16.50 59.07
CA ALA A 369 -6.26 -15.18 59.06
C ALA A 369 -5.30 -15.01 60.25
N VAL A 370 -5.69 -15.45 61.45
CA VAL A 370 -4.83 -15.41 62.64
C VAL A 370 -3.59 -16.31 62.47
N ASN A 371 -3.73 -17.50 61.91
CA ASN A 371 -2.58 -18.38 61.66
C ASN A 371 -1.59 -17.77 60.64
N LEU A 372 -2.10 -17.15 59.56
CA LEU A 372 -1.27 -16.44 58.60
C LEU A 372 -0.57 -15.21 59.22
N PHE A 373 -1.26 -14.51 60.12
CA PHE A 373 -0.69 -13.40 60.88
C PHE A 373 0.44 -13.86 61.79
N LEU A 374 0.23 -14.92 62.58
CA LEU A 374 1.26 -15.49 63.47
C LEU A 374 2.49 -15.97 62.67
N GLN A 375 2.29 -16.65 61.54
CA GLN A 375 3.39 -17.04 60.65
C GLN A 375 4.19 -15.86 60.12
N GLY A 376 3.52 -14.77 59.73
CA GLY A 376 4.21 -13.56 59.29
C GLY A 376 4.94 -12.87 60.43
N TYR A 377 4.32 -12.80 61.60
CA TYR A 377 4.88 -12.16 62.79
C TYR A 377 6.11 -12.91 63.32
N GLU A 378 6.05 -14.23 63.42
CA GLU A 378 7.18 -15.08 63.82
C GLU A 378 8.41 -14.81 62.94
N LYS A 379 8.25 -14.84 61.61
CA LYS A 379 9.37 -14.63 60.68
C LYS A 379 9.89 -13.20 60.62
N SER A 380 9.00 -12.21 60.71
CA SER A 380 9.38 -10.81 60.50
C SER A 380 9.73 -10.06 61.78
N TRP A 381 9.37 -10.60 62.95
CA TRP A 381 9.57 -9.94 64.25
C TRP A 381 10.23 -10.81 65.30
N ILE A 382 10.06 -12.14 65.29
CA ILE A 382 10.66 -13.02 66.30
C ILE A 382 12.00 -13.57 65.80
N GLU A 383 12.04 -14.18 64.62
CA GLU A 383 13.27 -14.75 64.03
C GLU A 383 14.31 -13.67 63.69
N THR A 384 13.86 -12.44 63.44
CA THR A 384 14.75 -11.29 63.21
C THR A 384 15.30 -10.70 64.51
N GLU A 385 14.69 -11.01 65.65
CA GLU A 385 15.17 -10.57 66.97
C GLU A 385 16.28 -11.53 67.41
N GLU A 386 17.49 -11.02 67.64
CA GLU A 386 18.70 -11.83 67.79
C GLU A 386 18.65 -12.79 69.00
N HIS A 387 18.87 -14.08 68.76
CA HIS A 387 19.07 -15.10 69.79
C HIS A 387 20.57 -15.36 70.05
N TYR A 388 21.31 -14.33 70.46
CA TYR A 388 22.74 -14.45 70.79
C TYR A 388 23.05 -15.31 72.02
N PHE A 389 22.03 -15.74 72.78
CA PHE A 389 22.26 -16.52 74.01
C PHE A 389 22.59 -17.98 73.71
N GLU A 390 22.10 -18.55 72.61
CA GLU A 390 22.32 -19.97 72.29
C GLU A 390 23.78 -20.23 71.93
N ASP A 391 24.34 -19.43 71.02
CA ASP A 391 25.74 -19.55 70.61
C ASP A 391 26.71 -19.30 71.78
N LYS A 392 26.40 -18.30 72.62
CA LYS A 392 27.22 -17.96 73.80
C LYS A 392 27.17 -19.03 74.89
N LEU A 393 25.99 -19.62 75.11
CA LEU A 393 25.82 -20.71 76.08
C LEU A 393 26.50 -21.99 75.61
N ILE A 394 26.51 -22.25 74.29
CA ILE A 394 27.23 -23.37 73.69
C ILE A 394 28.75 -23.17 73.87
N GLU A 395 29.27 -21.96 73.64
CA GLU A 395 30.69 -21.65 73.90
C GLU A 395 31.08 -21.75 75.38
N ASP A 396 30.18 -21.39 76.31
CA ASP A 396 30.45 -21.43 77.75
C ASP A 396 30.37 -22.85 78.35
N LEU A 397 29.66 -23.79 77.71
CA LEU A 397 29.43 -25.16 78.20
C LEU A 397 30.23 -26.25 77.46
N ALA A 398 30.79 -25.96 76.29
CA ALA A 398 31.67 -26.84 75.52
C ALA A 398 33.14 -26.69 75.96
#